data_AF-A0AAW4N8K9-F1
#
_entry.id   AF-A0AAW4N8K9-F1
#
_cell.length_a   1.000
_cell.length_b   1.000
_cell.length_c   1.000
_cell.angle_alpha   90.00
_cell.angle_beta   90.00
_cell.angle_gamma   90.00
#
_symmetry.space_group_name_H-M   'P 1'
#
loop_
_entity.id
_entity.type
_entity.pdbx_description
1 polymer ?
#
loop_
_entity_poly.entity_id
_entity_poly.type
_entity_poly.pdbx_seq_one_letter_code
_entity_poly.pdbx_strand_id
1 'polypeptide(L)'
;MGAGTEGISVGVAAPVTNFLEVEAGVNIMPSFKLSGDLDVDVNTSSLTQIPSVSYPTSATIHAEGAFDRTTFNVKANLYPFGGGSKFFIAAGLSIGGEKIAEVTGSCDELRDFSNRHLKDNPNLESQFRKALSANLGGYNLELDENYNLQGDIRCKNVRPYLGLGFGRLVPKNRIGCRFELGCQFMGKLKVYQNGNEIDIDKALEDAGEDDLSKFVKDLKVYPVLKFSLTGRIL
;
A
#
# COMPACT_ATOMS: atom_id res chain seq x y z
N MET A 1 -11.92 13.03 17.22
CA MET A 1 -12.09 12.21 16.00
C MET A 1 -11.70 13.06 14.80
N GLY A 2 -11.22 12.48 13.71
CA GLY A 2 -10.87 13.23 12.50
C GLY A 2 -10.88 12.38 11.26
N ALA A 3 -10.81 13.01 10.10
CA ALA A 3 -10.69 12.36 8.81
C ALA A 3 -9.56 13.02 8.01
N GLY A 4 -8.86 12.24 7.20
CA GLY A 4 -7.73 12.71 6.42
C GLY A 4 -7.26 11.72 5.38
N THR A 5 -6.10 11.97 4.80
CA THR A 5 -5.46 11.05 3.84
C THR A 5 -5.13 9.70 4.46
N GLU A 6 -5.00 9.63 5.79
CA GLU A 6 -4.83 8.39 6.53
C GLU A 6 -6.16 7.68 6.91
N GLY A 7 -7.29 8.16 6.37
CA GLY A 7 -8.61 7.66 6.70
C GLY A 7 -9.23 8.30 7.94
N ILE A 8 -9.99 7.51 8.69
CA ILE A 8 -10.70 7.93 9.89
C ILE A 8 -9.77 7.78 11.10
N SER A 9 -9.71 8.78 11.95
CA SER A 9 -8.82 8.84 13.10
C SER A 9 -9.59 9.03 14.40
N VAL A 10 -9.24 8.23 15.40
CA VAL A 10 -9.80 8.31 16.75
C VAL A 10 -8.65 8.26 17.73
N GLY A 11 -8.66 9.13 18.73
CA GLY A 11 -7.57 9.22 19.67
C GLY A 11 -7.91 10.06 20.88
N VAL A 12 -7.03 9.97 21.85
CA VAL A 12 -7.04 10.73 23.11
C VAL A 12 -5.81 11.61 23.16
N ALA A 13 -5.93 12.76 23.80
CA ALA A 13 -4.79 13.63 24.05
C ALA A 13 -4.84 14.20 25.45
N ALA A 14 -3.66 14.39 26.02
CA ALA A 14 -3.46 14.98 27.33
C ALA A 14 -2.54 16.21 27.21
N PRO A 15 -2.94 17.35 27.76
CA PRO A 15 -2.04 18.49 27.88
C PRO A 15 -1.07 18.21 29.04
N VAL A 16 0.23 18.17 28.73
CA VAL A 16 1.27 18.01 29.75
C VAL A 16 1.70 19.37 30.27
N THR A 17 1.82 20.35 29.37
CA THR A 17 2.09 21.76 29.71
C THR A 17 1.28 22.68 28.79
N ASN A 18 1.33 24.00 29.04
CA ASN A 18 0.72 25.00 28.15
C ASN A 18 1.32 25.04 26.74
N PHE A 19 2.48 24.41 26.55
CA PHE A 19 3.22 24.37 25.29
C PHE A 19 3.27 22.98 24.68
N LEU A 20 3.00 21.92 25.44
CA LEU A 20 3.18 20.55 25.01
C LEU A 20 1.93 19.72 25.30
N GLU A 21 1.38 19.12 24.25
CA GLU A 21 0.29 18.15 24.32
C GLU A 21 0.77 16.82 23.74
N VAL A 22 0.37 15.71 24.37
CA VAL A 22 0.66 14.36 23.86
C VAL A 22 -0.64 13.76 23.38
N GLU A 23 -0.61 13.17 22.18
CA GLU A 23 -1.72 12.49 21.52
C GLU A 23 -1.35 11.04 21.25
N ALA A 24 -2.30 10.14 21.52
CA ALA A 24 -2.25 8.76 21.09
C ALA A 24 -3.57 8.40 20.39
N GLY A 25 -3.49 7.75 19.23
CA GLY A 25 -4.68 7.42 18.46
C GLY A 25 -4.46 6.35 17.42
N VAL A 26 -5.56 5.85 16.86
CA VAL A 26 -5.60 4.89 15.76
C VAL A 26 -6.20 5.59 14.55
N ASN A 27 -5.58 5.40 13.40
CA ASN A 27 -6.15 5.73 12.11
C ASN A 27 -6.54 4.44 11.39
N ILE A 28 -7.73 4.44 10.80
CA ILE A 28 -8.31 3.33 10.06
C ILE A 28 -8.67 3.87 8.68
N MET A 29 -7.91 3.44 7.68
CA MET A 29 -8.19 3.69 6.27
C MET A 29 -9.02 2.52 5.73
N PRO A 30 -10.25 2.77 5.26
CA PRO A 30 -11.09 1.71 4.69
C PRO A 30 -10.46 1.18 3.40
N SER A 31 -10.69 -0.10 3.07
CA SER A 31 -10.21 -0.70 1.81
C SER A 31 -10.84 0.00 0.62
N PHE A 32 -10.05 0.79 -0.09
CA PHE A 32 -10.42 1.23 -1.43
C PHE A 32 -10.00 0.15 -2.41
N LYS A 33 -10.97 -0.42 -3.12
CA LYS A 33 -10.74 -1.40 -4.18
C LYS A 33 -10.76 -0.70 -5.53
N LEU A 34 -9.69 -0.83 -6.28
CA LEU A 34 -9.60 -0.42 -7.68
C LEU A 34 -9.45 -1.67 -8.52
N SER A 35 -10.45 -1.97 -9.34
CA SER A 35 -10.41 -3.08 -10.28
C SER A 35 -9.98 -2.57 -11.64
N GLY A 36 -9.05 -3.25 -12.28
CA GLY A 36 -8.61 -2.98 -13.64
C GLY A 36 -8.40 -4.28 -14.40
N ASP A 37 -8.76 -4.27 -15.67
CA ASP A 37 -8.53 -5.40 -16.56
C ASP A 37 -7.19 -5.19 -17.27
N LEU A 38 -6.28 -6.16 -17.12
CA LEU A 38 -5.00 -6.15 -17.82
C LEU A 38 -5.02 -7.22 -18.89
N ASP A 39 -4.94 -6.83 -20.15
CA ASP A 39 -4.75 -7.76 -21.26
C ASP A 39 -3.28 -8.20 -21.31
N VAL A 40 -3.04 -9.48 -21.10
CA VAL A 40 -1.70 -10.07 -21.17
C VAL A 40 -1.59 -10.87 -22.47
N ASP A 41 -0.59 -10.49 -23.28
CA ASP A 41 -0.20 -11.23 -24.47
C ASP A 41 0.67 -12.42 -24.05
N VAL A 42 0.24 -13.64 -24.38
CA VAL A 42 0.93 -14.86 -23.97
C VAL A 42 1.82 -15.30 -25.11
N ASN A 43 3.12 -15.05 -24.97
CA ASN A 43 4.08 -15.49 -25.97
C ASN A 43 4.37 -17.00 -25.81
N THR A 44 3.68 -17.82 -26.61
CA THR A 44 3.75 -19.29 -26.58
C THR A 44 4.95 -19.88 -27.32
N SER A 45 5.87 -19.05 -27.81
CA SER A 45 6.97 -19.46 -28.71
C SER A 45 8.02 -20.37 -28.06
N SER A 46 8.11 -20.37 -26.72
CA SER A 46 9.05 -21.17 -25.93
C SER A 46 8.46 -22.46 -25.35
N LEU A 47 7.18 -22.74 -25.63
CA LEU A 47 6.47 -23.91 -25.11
C LEU A 47 6.62 -25.10 -26.05
N THR A 48 6.76 -26.30 -25.48
CA THR A 48 6.73 -27.56 -26.23
C THR A 48 5.32 -27.72 -26.83
N GLN A 49 5.23 -27.70 -28.17
CA GLN A 49 3.97 -27.87 -28.87
C GLN A 49 3.50 -29.31 -28.77
N ILE A 50 2.34 -29.51 -28.17
CA ILE A 50 1.66 -30.81 -28.11
C ILE A 50 0.58 -30.78 -29.19
N PRO A 51 0.49 -31.79 -30.08
CA PRO A 51 -0.43 -31.80 -31.22
C PRO A 51 -1.93 -31.63 -30.90
N SER A 52 -2.31 -31.73 -29.62
CA SER A 52 -3.70 -31.73 -29.15
C SER A 52 -4.03 -30.55 -28.22
N VAL A 53 -3.12 -29.61 -28.02
CA VAL A 53 -3.26 -28.52 -27.05
C VAL A 53 -2.95 -27.19 -27.72
N SER A 54 -3.99 -26.38 -27.96
CA SER A 54 -3.86 -25.01 -28.45
C SER A 54 -3.73 -24.06 -27.27
N TYR A 55 -2.51 -23.57 -27.04
CA TYR A 55 -2.25 -22.60 -25.97
C TYR A 55 -2.98 -21.27 -26.24
N PRO A 56 -3.60 -20.65 -25.22
CA PRO A 56 -4.23 -19.34 -25.37
C PRO A 56 -3.14 -18.30 -25.69
N THR A 57 -3.38 -17.46 -26.70
CA THR A 57 -2.45 -16.42 -27.17
C THR A 57 -2.65 -15.09 -26.44
N SER A 58 -3.80 -14.90 -25.80
CA SER A 58 -4.10 -13.74 -24.96
C SER A 58 -4.93 -14.19 -23.77
N ALA A 59 -4.73 -13.57 -22.62
CA ALA A 59 -5.51 -13.81 -21.42
C ALA A 59 -5.72 -12.49 -20.69
N THR A 60 -6.96 -12.21 -20.30
CA THR A 60 -7.27 -11.04 -19.48
C THR A 60 -7.08 -11.41 -18.00
N ILE A 61 -6.25 -10.65 -17.30
CA ILE A 61 -6.05 -10.77 -15.85
C ILE A 61 -6.87 -9.67 -15.19
N HIS A 62 -7.87 -10.07 -14.40
CA HIS A 62 -8.58 -9.14 -13.54
C HIS A 62 -7.69 -8.81 -12.35
N ALA A 63 -7.17 -7.58 -12.31
CA ALA A 63 -6.34 -7.09 -11.23
C ALA A 63 -7.19 -6.23 -10.28
N GLU A 64 -7.28 -6.64 -9.02
CA GLU A 64 -7.83 -5.84 -7.94
C GLU A 64 -6.70 -5.26 -7.08
N GLY A 65 -6.64 -3.94 -6.98
CA GLY A 65 -5.80 -3.22 -6.03
C GLY A 65 -6.60 -2.83 -4.79
N ALA A 66 -6.20 -3.32 -3.61
CA ALA A 66 -6.76 -2.95 -2.32
C ALA A 66 -5.81 -2.01 -1.55
N PHE A 67 -6.36 -0.90 -1.08
CA PHE A 67 -5.64 0.09 -0.26
C PHE A 67 -6.37 0.25 1.09
N ASP A 68 -6.10 -0.64 2.04
CA ASP A 68 -6.45 -0.47 3.45
C ASP A 68 -5.24 -0.39 4.33
N ARG A 69 -5.40 0.36 5.42
CA ARG A 69 -4.32 0.56 6.38
C ARG A 69 -4.86 0.92 7.74
N THR A 70 -4.43 0.18 8.75
CA THR A 70 -4.62 0.56 10.16
C THR A 70 -3.29 0.97 10.75
N THR A 71 -3.21 2.18 11.29
CA THR A 71 -1.98 2.73 11.88
C THR A 71 -2.24 3.25 13.28
N PHE A 72 -1.33 2.98 14.19
CA PHE A 72 -1.29 3.58 15.51
C PHE A 72 -0.36 4.79 15.49
N ASN A 73 -0.77 5.89 16.11
CA ASN A 73 -0.01 7.12 16.11
C ASN A 73 0.22 7.60 17.53
N VAL A 74 1.47 7.96 17.82
CA VAL A 74 1.87 8.68 19.03
C VAL A 74 2.52 9.98 18.59
N LYS A 75 1.95 11.12 18.99
CA LYS A 75 2.41 12.45 18.58
C LYS A 75 2.55 13.36 19.79
N ALA A 76 3.57 14.20 19.76
CA ALA A 76 3.78 15.33 20.65
C ALA A 76 3.54 16.61 19.85
N ASN A 77 2.62 17.45 20.33
CA ASN A 77 2.24 18.71 19.71
C ASN A 77 2.81 19.86 20.53
N LEU A 78 3.76 20.59 19.94
CA LEU A 78 4.40 21.76 20.52
C LEU A 78 3.72 23.04 20.03
N TYR A 79 3.33 23.91 20.95
CA TYR A 79 2.71 25.21 20.69
C TYR A 79 3.72 26.32 20.97
N PRO A 80 4.57 26.71 20.00
CA PRO A 80 5.71 27.60 20.25
C PRO A 80 5.33 28.99 20.79
N PHE A 81 4.10 29.44 20.56
CA PHE A 81 3.62 30.76 20.97
C PHE A 81 2.67 30.74 22.19
N GLY A 82 2.57 29.62 22.91
CA GLY A 82 1.87 29.55 24.22
C GLY A 82 0.36 29.84 24.19
N GLY A 83 -0.20 30.10 25.38
CA GLY A 83 -1.63 30.03 25.78
C GLY A 83 -2.72 30.77 24.96
N GLY A 84 -2.35 31.46 23.88
CA GLY A 84 -3.27 32.06 22.90
C GLY A 84 -3.21 31.43 21.51
N SER A 85 -2.05 30.90 21.11
CA SER A 85 -1.85 30.43 19.74
C SER A 85 -2.48 29.07 19.49
N LYS A 86 -3.10 28.92 18.32
CA LYS A 86 -3.63 27.65 17.82
C LYS A 86 -2.63 26.96 16.89
N PHE A 87 -1.51 27.60 16.58
CA PHE A 87 -0.46 27.00 15.76
C PHE A 87 0.32 25.97 16.56
N PHE A 88 0.53 24.79 15.99
CA PHE A 88 1.32 23.73 16.60
C PHE A 88 2.25 23.07 15.58
N ILE A 89 3.32 22.50 16.13
CA ILE A 89 4.25 21.60 15.44
C ILE A 89 4.00 20.22 16.03
N ALA A 90 3.62 19.25 15.20
CA ALA A 90 3.44 17.87 15.58
C ALA A 90 4.70 17.07 15.23
N ALA A 91 5.27 16.37 16.19
CA ALA A 91 6.34 15.41 15.97
C ALA A 91 5.92 14.08 16.60
N GLY A 92 6.12 12.95 15.91
CA GLY A 92 5.63 11.69 16.41
C GLY A 92 6.10 10.48 15.65
N LEU A 93 5.47 9.35 15.94
CA LEU A 93 5.69 8.06 15.32
C LEU A 93 4.35 7.46 14.91
N SER A 94 4.31 6.97 13.68
CA SER A 94 3.23 6.15 13.15
C SER A 94 3.72 4.70 13.09
N ILE A 95 3.00 3.78 13.72
CA ILE A 95 3.36 2.37 13.88
C ILE A 95 2.26 1.51 13.26
N GLY A 96 2.61 0.47 12.52
CA GLY A 96 1.66 -0.45 11.88
C GLY A 96 1.24 0.00 10.49
N GLY A 97 0.43 -0.83 9.84
CA GLY A 97 0.02 -0.57 8.45
C GLY A 97 1.21 -0.61 7.50
N GLU A 98 2.01 -1.66 7.59
CA GLU A 98 3.17 -1.90 6.73
C GLU A 98 2.75 -2.05 5.27
N LYS A 99 1.66 -2.77 5.02
CA LYS A 99 1.05 -2.89 3.70
C LYS A 99 0.38 -1.57 3.30
N ILE A 100 0.82 -1.00 2.17
CA ILE A 100 0.27 0.23 1.60
C ILE A 100 -0.75 -0.09 0.52
N ALA A 101 -0.41 -1.08 -0.31
CA ALA A 101 -1.19 -1.52 -1.44
C ALA A 101 -1.04 -3.03 -1.58
N GLU A 102 -2.15 -3.72 -1.77
CA GLU A 102 -2.18 -5.13 -2.14
C GLU A 102 -2.77 -5.23 -3.55
N VAL A 103 -2.12 -5.99 -4.41
CA VAL A 103 -2.56 -6.21 -5.80
C VAL A 103 -2.77 -7.71 -5.95
N THR A 104 -4.00 -8.10 -6.22
CA THR A 104 -4.38 -9.48 -6.50
C THR A 104 -4.88 -9.56 -7.93
N GLY A 105 -4.20 -10.34 -8.77
CA GLY A 105 -4.65 -10.69 -10.11
C GLY A 105 -5.20 -12.11 -10.12
N SER A 106 -6.40 -12.31 -10.65
CA SER A 106 -6.93 -13.64 -10.95
C SER A 106 -7.16 -13.79 -12.44
N CYS A 107 -6.71 -14.90 -13.01
CA CYS A 107 -7.00 -15.26 -14.39
C CYS A 107 -7.74 -16.60 -14.44
N ASP A 108 -9.06 -16.53 -14.54
CA ASP A 108 -9.91 -17.72 -14.58
C ASP A 108 -9.67 -18.55 -15.85
N GLU A 109 -9.35 -17.90 -16.98
CA GLU A 109 -9.12 -18.57 -18.27
C GLU A 109 -7.84 -19.43 -18.28
N LEU A 110 -6.74 -18.92 -17.72
CA LEU A 110 -5.48 -19.67 -17.60
C LEU A 110 -5.61 -20.83 -16.61
N ARG A 111 -6.36 -20.63 -15.53
CA ARG A 111 -6.67 -21.67 -14.55
C ARG A 111 -7.52 -22.80 -15.16
N ASP A 112 -8.52 -22.44 -15.97
CA ASP A 112 -9.37 -23.41 -16.66
C ASP A 112 -8.59 -24.19 -17.74
N PHE A 113 -7.74 -23.51 -18.50
CA PHE A 113 -6.88 -24.15 -19.49
C PHE A 113 -5.93 -25.16 -18.85
N SER A 114 -5.24 -24.77 -17.77
CA SER A 114 -4.34 -25.68 -17.06
C SER A 114 -5.07 -26.89 -16.48
N ASN A 115 -6.21 -26.66 -15.81
CA ASN A 115 -7.00 -27.75 -15.25
C ASN A 115 -7.53 -28.74 -16.29
N ARG A 116 -7.82 -28.28 -17.53
CA ARG A 116 -8.34 -29.13 -18.61
C ARG A 116 -7.26 -29.83 -19.42
N HIS A 117 -6.07 -29.25 -19.55
CA HIS A 117 -5.05 -29.72 -20.50
C HIS A 117 -3.70 -30.07 -19.88
N LEU A 118 -3.37 -29.58 -18.68
CA LEU A 118 -2.04 -29.69 -18.08
C LEU A 118 -2.02 -30.48 -16.77
N LYS A 119 -3.18 -30.69 -16.13
CA LYS A 119 -3.33 -31.41 -14.85
C LYS A 119 -2.77 -32.83 -14.83
N ASP A 120 -2.79 -33.51 -15.98
CA ASP A 120 -2.27 -34.89 -16.12
C ASP A 120 -0.75 -34.94 -16.29
N ASN A 121 -0.07 -33.80 -16.52
CA ASN A 121 1.37 -33.72 -16.78
C ASN A 121 2.03 -32.56 -16.02
N PRO A 122 2.53 -32.80 -14.79
CA PRO A 122 3.09 -31.75 -13.93
C PRO A 122 4.33 -31.05 -14.53
N ASN A 123 5.10 -31.72 -15.39
CA ASN A 123 6.25 -31.13 -16.08
C ASN A 123 5.88 -30.11 -17.17
N LEU A 124 4.71 -30.26 -17.79
CA LEU A 124 4.22 -29.32 -18.81
C LEU A 124 3.52 -28.15 -18.15
N GLU A 125 2.80 -28.41 -17.06
CA GLU A 125 2.23 -27.38 -16.20
C GLU A 125 3.30 -26.43 -15.66
N SER A 126 4.42 -26.97 -15.17
CA SER A 126 5.55 -26.17 -14.68
C SER A 126 6.19 -25.32 -15.78
N GLN A 127 6.35 -25.86 -17.00
CA GLN A 127 6.89 -25.10 -18.15
C GLN A 127 5.93 -24.02 -18.62
N PHE A 128 4.63 -24.30 -18.65
CA PHE A 128 3.59 -23.34 -19.01
C PHE A 128 3.53 -22.19 -18.00
N ARG A 129 3.56 -22.50 -16.70
CA ARG A 129 3.66 -21.50 -15.63
C ARG A 129 4.92 -20.66 -15.75
N LYS A 130 6.08 -21.28 -15.99
CA LYS A 130 7.35 -20.55 -16.14
C LYS A 130 7.35 -19.62 -17.37
N ALA A 131 6.74 -20.02 -18.48
CA ALA A 131 6.63 -19.20 -19.68
C ALA A 131 5.65 -18.02 -19.51
N LEU A 132 4.56 -18.23 -18.77
CA LEU A 132 3.64 -17.17 -18.37
C LEU A 132 4.33 -16.17 -17.44
N SER A 133 4.93 -16.65 -16.35
CA SER A 133 5.63 -15.81 -15.37
C SER A 133 6.74 -14.95 -15.99
N ALA A 134 7.39 -15.45 -17.06
CA ALA A 134 8.44 -14.74 -17.78
C ALA A 134 7.94 -13.66 -18.77
N ASN A 135 6.64 -13.66 -19.14
CA ASN A 135 6.09 -12.76 -20.15
C ASN A 135 4.99 -11.81 -19.63
N LEU A 136 4.67 -11.81 -18.32
CA LEU A 136 3.70 -10.87 -17.77
C LEU A 136 4.24 -9.43 -17.76
N GLY A 137 4.02 -8.70 -18.85
CA GLY A 137 4.25 -7.25 -18.95
C GLY A 137 5.70 -6.80 -18.76
N GLY A 138 6.68 -7.67 -19.00
CA GLY A 138 8.11 -7.38 -18.81
C GLY A 138 8.64 -7.58 -17.39
N TYR A 139 7.77 -7.90 -16.42
CA TYR A 139 8.17 -8.17 -15.04
C TYR A 139 8.15 -9.69 -14.79
N ASN A 140 9.22 -10.22 -14.18
CA ASN A 140 9.33 -11.63 -13.82
C ASN A 140 8.41 -11.93 -12.64
N LEU A 141 7.12 -12.11 -12.93
CA LEU A 141 6.05 -12.22 -11.95
C LEU A 141 5.64 -13.69 -11.83
N GLU A 142 5.90 -14.31 -10.68
CA GLU A 142 5.51 -15.69 -10.42
C GLU A 142 3.99 -15.82 -10.16
N LEU A 143 3.33 -16.63 -10.98
CA LEU A 143 1.95 -17.07 -10.75
C LEU A 143 1.92 -18.24 -9.76
N ASP A 144 1.00 -18.18 -8.80
CA ASP A 144 0.78 -19.24 -7.80
C ASP A 144 0.11 -20.49 -8.43
N GLU A 145 -0.04 -21.57 -7.65
CA GLU A 145 -0.60 -22.84 -8.13
C GLU A 145 -2.00 -22.75 -8.72
N ASN A 146 -2.73 -21.68 -8.37
CA ASN A 146 -4.06 -21.42 -8.89
C ASN A 146 -4.09 -20.40 -10.05
N TYR A 147 -2.93 -20.07 -10.65
CA TYR A 147 -2.78 -19.00 -11.65
C TYR A 147 -3.20 -17.62 -11.13
N ASN A 148 -3.07 -17.42 -9.82
CA ASN A 148 -3.30 -16.15 -9.17
C ASN A 148 -1.96 -15.42 -9.01
N LEU A 149 -1.99 -14.11 -9.22
CA LEU A 149 -0.91 -13.19 -8.93
C LEU A 149 -1.24 -12.49 -7.59
N GLN A 150 -0.38 -12.59 -6.59
CA GLN A 150 -0.51 -11.79 -5.36
C GLN A 150 0.78 -11.00 -5.13
N GLY A 151 0.66 -9.68 -5.08
CA GLY A 151 1.75 -8.78 -4.74
C GLY A 151 1.31 -7.77 -3.68
N ASP A 152 2.23 -7.38 -2.80
CA ASP A 152 1.98 -6.33 -1.82
C ASP A 152 3.16 -5.39 -1.65
N ILE A 153 2.88 -4.09 -1.59
CA ILE A 153 3.86 -3.04 -1.36
C ILE A 153 3.90 -2.75 0.13
N ARG A 154 5.06 -2.96 0.74
CA ARG A 154 5.30 -2.74 2.18
C ARG A 154 6.25 -1.58 2.44
N CYS A 155 5.98 -0.82 3.49
CA CYS A 155 6.94 0.11 4.09
C CYS A 155 7.42 -0.36 5.45
N LYS A 156 8.30 0.43 6.06
CA LYS A 156 8.71 0.22 7.45
C LYS A 156 7.50 0.29 8.40
N ASN A 157 7.52 -0.57 9.43
CA ASN A 157 6.51 -0.60 10.48
C ASN A 157 6.45 0.70 11.27
N VAL A 158 7.63 1.25 11.62
CA VAL A 158 7.75 2.48 12.39
C VAL A 158 8.17 3.62 11.46
N ARG A 159 7.34 4.66 11.41
CA ARG A 159 7.50 5.80 10.52
C ARG A 159 7.55 7.09 11.34
N PRO A 160 8.67 7.82 11.33
CA PRO A 160 8.72 9.17 11.88
C PRO A 160 7.68 10.07 11.24
N TYR A 161 7.07 10.94 12.04
CA TYR A 161 6.05 11.89 11.61
C TYR A 161 6.45 13.30 12.00
N LEU A 162 6.30 14.24 11.07
CA LEU A 162 6.45 15.66 11.31
C LEU A 162 5.32 16.41 10.63
N GLY A 163 4.69 17.35 11.32
CA GLY A 163 3.61 18.13 10.78
C GLY A 163 3.49 19.50 11.41
N LEU A 164 2.75 20.35 10.73
CA LEU A 164 2.35 21.68 11.18
C LEU A 164 0.83 21.73 11.16
N GLY A 165 0.24 22.47 12.07
CA GLY A 165 -1.20 22.62 12.03
C GLY A 165 -1.73 23.76 12.84
N PHE A 166 -3.06 23.88 12.79
CA PHE A 166 -3.81 24.94 13.43
C PHE A 166 -5.03 24.37 14.15
N GLY A 167 -5.12 24.59 15.45
CA GLY A 167 -6.17 24.11 16.34
C GLY A 167 -5.60 23.66 17.67
N ARG A 168 -6.47 23.32 18.63
CA ARG A 168 -6.05 22.70 19.90
C ARG A 168 -6.75 21.36 20.06
N LEU A 169 -6.02 20.36 20.58
CA LEU A 169 -6.63 19.08 20.96
C LEU A 169 -7.51 19.23 22.19
N VAL A 170 -7.13 20.09 23.13
CA VAL A 170 -7.98 20.46 24.26
C VAL A 170 -8.58 21.85 24.01
N PRO A 171 -9.79 21.93 23.43
CA PRO A 171 -10.45 23.20 23.23
C PRO A 171 -10.77 23.89 24.57
N LYS A 172 -10.76 25.24 24.57
CA LYS A 172 -11.24 26.03 25.72
C LYS A 172 -12.74 25.83 25.97
N ASN A 173 -13.50 25.53 24.91
CA ASN A 173 -14.93 25.21 24.94
C ASN A 173 -15.16 23.69 24.77
N ARG A 174 -16.42 23.21 24.82
CA ARG A 174 -16.75 21.78 24.72
C ARG A 174 -16.29 21.11 23.41
N ILE A 175 -16.23 21.86 22.30
CA ILE A 175 -15.88 21.36 20.96
C ILE A 175 -14.88 22.32 20.30
N GLY A 176 -13.94 21.77 19.53
CA GLY A 176 -12.98 22.50 18.69
C GLY A 176 -12.74 21.81 17.35
N CYS A 177 -12.18 22.56 16.40
CA CYS A 177 -11.70 22.03 15.13
C CYS A 177 -10.18 22.17 15.07
N ARG A 178 -9.53 21.20 14.43
CA ARG A 178 -8.08 21.15 14.23
C ARG A 178 -7.78 20.72 12.81
N PHE A 179 -6.84 21.42 12.21
CA PHE A 179 -6.28 21.11 10.90
C PHE A 179 -4.80 20.78 11.06
N GLU A 180 -4.32 19.76 10.36
CA GLU A 180 -2.95 19.28 10.42
C GLU A 180 -2.49 18.91 9.02
N LEU A 181 -1.32 19.43 8.63
CA LEU A 181 -0.62 19.10 7.40
C LEU A 181 0.78 18.64 7.78
N GLY A 182 1.13 17.42 7.43
CA GLY A 182 2.41 16.83 7.78
C GLY A 182 2.85 15.78 6.79
N CYS A 183 3.86 15.03 7.18
CA CYS A 183 4.40 13.96 6.39
C CYS A 183 4.92 12.82 7.28
N GLN A 184 4.70 11.58 6.82
CA GLN A 184 5.30 10.39 7.40
C GLN A 184 6.49 9.95 6.56
N PHE A 185 7.61 9.73 7.21
CA PHE A 185 8.81 9.20 6.58
C PHE A 185 8.70 7.67 6.55
N MET A 186 8.21 7.13 5.44
CA MET A 186 7.99 5.69 5.25
C MET A 186 9.29 4.91 5.00
N GLY A 187 10.32 5.61 4.50
CA GLY A 187 11.57 4.99 4.06
C GLY A 187 11.42 4.32 2.69
N LYS A 188 12.36 3.43 2.35
CA LYS A 188 12.30 2.66 1.10
C LYS A 188 11.12 1.69 1.15
N LEU A 189 10.29 1.73 0.11
CA LEU A 189 9.24 0.76 -0.11
C LEU A 189 9.85 -0.55 -0.62
N LYS A 190 9.27 -1.66 -0.20
CA LYS A 190 9.64 -3.02 -0.61
C LYS A 190 8.45 -3.65 -1.31
N VAL A 191 8.70 -4.33 -2.42
CA VAL A 191 7.67 -5.06 -3.16
C VAL A 191 7.82 -6.53 -2.81
N TYR A 192 6.73 -7.12 -2.36
CA TYR A 192 6.62 -8.55 -2.10
C TYR A 192 5.73 -9.17 -3.16
N GLN A 193 6.10 -10.36 -3.63
CA GLN A 193 5.26 -11.20 -4.49
C GLN A 193 5.17 -12.59 -3.87
N ASN A 194 3.95 -13.08 -3.70
CA ASN A 194 3.67 -14.39 -3.07
C ASN A 194 4.44 -14.61 -1.75
N GLY A 195 4.65 -13.53 -0.97
CA GLY A 195 5.40 -13.55 0.29
C GLY A 195 6.92 -13.43 0.18
N ASN A 196 7.50 -13.51 -1.02
CA ASN A 196 8.94 -13.33 -1.26
C ASN A 196 9.25 -11.87 -1.62
N GLU A 197 10.33 -11.32 -1.06
CA GLU A 197 10.79 -9.96 -1.39
C GLU A 197 11.41 -9.98 -2.78
N ILE A 198 10.85 -9.21 -3.71
CA ILE A 198 11.46 -8.97 -5.01
C ILE A 198 12.43 -7.81 -4.85
N ASP A 199 13.69 -8.05 -5.19
CA ASP A 199 14.64 -6.96 -5.42
C ASP A 199 14.19 -6.21 -6.67
N ILE A 200 13.51 -5.09 -6.44
CA ILE A 200 13.01 -4.17 -7.46
C ILE A 200 14.15 -3.82 -8.42
N ASP A 201 15.39 -3.66 -7.92
CA ASP A 201 16.57 -3.37 -8.72
C ASP A 201 16.94 -4.47 -9.75
N LYS A 202 16.59 -5.74 -9.50
CA LYS A 202 16.89 -6.87 -10.42
C LYS A 202 15.74 -7.19 -11.37
N ALA A 203 14.49 -7.04 -10.93
CA ALA A 203 13.32 -7.24 -11.80
C ALA A 203 13.20 -6.14 -12.88
N LEU A 204 13.88 -5.01 -12.69
CA LEU A 204 13.83 -3.83 -13.55
C LEU A 204 15.02 -3.68 -14.51
N GLU A 205 16.10 -4.45 -14.34
CA GLU A 205 17.21 -4.42 -15.32
C GLU A 205 16.78 -5.02 -16.67
N ASP A 206 15.77 -5.90 -16.68
CA ASP A 206 15.21 -6.51 -17.91
C ASP A 206 14.03 -5.71 -18.52
N ALA A 207 13.38 -4.82 -17.76
CA ALA A 207 12.26 -3.98 -18.22
C ALA A 207 12.69 -2.51 -18.22
N GLY A 208 13.11 -2.00 -19.38
CA GLY A 208 13.71 -0.68 -19.54
C GLY A 208 13.02 0.44 -18.75
N GLU A 209 13.82 1.11 -17.90
CA GLU A 209 13.54 2.36 -17.16
C GLU A 209 12.07 2.83 -17.03
N ASP A 210 11.20 2.04 -16.39
CA ASP A 210 9.80 2.44 -16.23
C ASP A 210 9.59 3.42 -15.04
N ASP A 211 8.72 4.41 -15.27
CA ASP A 211 8.33 5.49 -14.35
C ASP A 211 7.86 5.01 -12.96
N LEU A 212 7.36 3.77 -12.87
CA LEU A 212 6.95 3.13 -11.61
C LEU A 212 8.12 2.97 -10.65
N SER A 213 9.32 2.72 -11.16
CA SER A 213 10.53 2.49 -10.38
C SER A 213 11.02 3.77 -9.72
N LYS A 214 10.99 4.88 -10.48
CA LYS A 214 11.28 6.21 -9.97
C LYS A 214 10.23 6.60 -8.94
N PHE A 215 8.96 6.35 -9.21
CA PHE A 215 7.87 6.65 -8.28
C PHE A 215 8.02 5.90 -6.94
N VAL A 216 8.26 4.58 -6.96
CA VAL A 216 8.41 3.76 -5.74
C VAL A 216 9.69 4.11 -4.97
N LYS A 217 10.79 4.45 -5.67
CA LYS A 217 12.05 4.88 -5.04
C LYS A 217 11.99 6.30 -4.47
N ASP A 218 11.24 7.21 -5.10
CA ASP A 218 11.15 8.61 -4.69
C ASP A 218 10.05 8.86 -3.66
N LEU A 219 9.00 8.02 -3.62
CA LEU A 219 7.94 8.08 -2.62
C LEU A 219 8.38 7.51 -1.27
N LYS A 220 9.38 8.14 -0.66
CA LYS A 220 9.86 7.85 0.70
C LYS A 220 9.02 8.53 1.78
N VAL A 221 8.18 9.46 1.36
CA VAL A 221 7.44 10.37 2.23
C VAL A 221 5.96 10.33 1.86
N TYR A 222 5.11 10.09 2.85
CA TYR A 222 3.66 10.09 2.70
C TYR A 222 3.08 11.41 3.21
N PRO A 223 2.50 12.25 2.34
CA PRO A 223 1.85 13.48 2.77
C PRO A 223 0.59 13.17 3.56
N VAL A 224 0.43 13.86 4.68
CA VAL A 224 -0.71 13.74 5.59
C VAL A 224 -1.47 15.04 5.61
N LEU A 225 -2.76 14.99 5.29
CA LEU A 225 -3.72 16.06 5.51
C LEU A 225 -4.80 15.52 6.44
N LYS A 226 -5.02 16.15 7.58
CA LYS A 226 -5.99 15.70 8.58
C LYS A 226 -6.82 16.85 9.12
N PHE A 227 -8.13 16.65 9.09
CA PHE A 227 -9.10 17.50 9.77
C PHE A 227 -9.67 16.74 10.97
N SER A 228 -9.73 17.39 12.14
CA SER A 228 -10.19 16.74 13.37
C SER A 228 -11.17 17.63 14.14
N LEU A 229 -12.22 16.99 14.65
CA LEU A 229 -13.11 17.52 15.67
C LEU A 229 -12.62 17.04 17.04
N THR A 230 -12.33 17.99 17.90
CA THR A 230 -11.80 17.77 19.25
C THR A 230 -12.88 18.09 20.26
N GLY A 231 -13.02 17.23 21.27
CA GLY A 231 -14.00 17.40 22.34
C GLY A 231 -13.28 17.32 23.67
N ARG A 232 -13.62 18.22 24.59
CA ARG A 232 -13.11 18.15 25.96
C ARG A 232 -14.13 17.38 26.82
N ILE A 233 -13.70 16.26 27.38
CA ILE A 233 -14.45 15.54 28.41
C ILE A 233 -14.00 16.09 29.77
N LEU A 234 -14.96 16.47 30.61
CA LEU A 234 -14.77 16.98 31.98
C LEU A 234 -14.98 15.86 32.98
#